data_AF-A0AAU5JIG2-F1
#
_entry.id   AF-A0AAU5JIG2-F1
#
_cell.length_a   1.000
_cell.length_b   1.000
_cell.length_c   1.000
_cell.angle_alpha   90.00
_cell.angle_beta   90.00
_cell.angle_gamma   90.00
#
_symmetry.space_group_name_H-M   'P 1'
#
loop_
_entity.id
_entity.type
_entity.pdbx_description
1 polymer ?
#
loop_
_entity_poly.entity_id
_entity_poly.type
_entity_poly.pdbx_seq_one_letter_code
_entity_poly.pdbx_strand_id
1 'polypeptide(L)'
;MTFGPKTWVVGETVSAALLNQEIRDQFNSFLGGWTPYTPTWTATGTNPNIGNGTLGGQYMKVGRMCTVVIYVLFGSTTTYGSGSWRLSLPFQAGSIPSGTPGVLNWTYNTTAASNFMMGAEPLSNSSTGNENIWMPSQTLIGDWNAMTESSPFTPAAGYSLRGYGTYQTAT
;
A
#
# COMPACT_ATOMS: atom_id res chain seq x y z
N MET A 1 6.51 14.88 -9.46
CA MET A 1 7.28 15.54 -10.53
C MET A 1 7.10 14.73 -11.80
N THR A 2 6.46 15.32 -12.81
CA THR A 2 6.20 14.67 -14.11
C THR A 2 7.43 14.68 -15.03
N PHE A 3 8.39 15.56 -14.77
CA PHE A 3 9.70 15.64 -15.45
C PHE A 3 10.71 16.34 -14.51
N GLY A 4 12.01 16.23 -14.81
CA GLY A 4 13.07 16.91 -14.06
C GLY A 4 13.09 18.42 -14.35
N PRO A 5 13.31 19.29 -13.33
CA PRO A 5 13.35 20.74 -13.54
C PRO A 5 14.38 21.15 -14.59
N LYS A 6 14.04 22.16 -15.39
CA LYS A 6 14.94 22.73 -16.38
C LYS A 6 16.21 23.29 -15.73
N THR A 7 17.37 23.08 -16.37
CA THR A 7 18.59 23.83 -16.08
C THR A 7 18.51 25.23 -16.70
N TRP A 8 18.56 26.26 -15.85
CA TRP A 8 18.48 27.66 -16.26
C TRP A 8 19.86 28.17 -16.70
N VAL A 9 19.92 28.94 -17.78
CA VAL A 9 21.13 29.65 -18.19
C VAL A 9 20.95 31.16 -18.16
N VAL A 10 22.06 31.89 -18.06
CA VAL A 10 22.04 33.35 -17.97
C VAL A 10 21.48 33.97 -19.25
N GLY A 11 20.60 34.97 -19.09
CA GLY A 11 20.03 35.72 -20.21
C GLY A 11 18.79 35.08 -20.86
N GLU A 12 18.30 33.96 -20.34
CA GLU A 12 17.07 33.36 -20.83
C GLU A 12 15.83 34.20 -20.49
N THR A 13 14.88 34.29 -21.43
CA THR A 13 13.58 34.92 -21.19
C THR A 13 12.66 33.94 -20.47
N VAL A 14 12.27 34.26 -19.24
CA VAL A 14 11.31 33.48 -18.46
C VAL A 14 9.90 33.83 -18.90
N SER A 15 9.31 32.99 -19.76
CA SER A 15 7.94 33.18 -20.24
C SER A 15 6.90 32.68 -19.25
N ALA A 16 5.64 33.12 -19.41
CA ALA A 16 4.53 32.58 -18.65
C ALA A 16 4.36 31.06 -18.85
N ALA A 17 4.66 30.54 -20.05
CA ALA A 17 4.62 29.11 -20.33
C ALA A 17 5.66 28.35 -19.48
N LEU A 18 6.89 28.88 -19.40
CA LEU A 18 7.95 28.31 -18.55
C LEU A 18 7.60 28.38 -17.07
N LEU A 19 6.99 29.47 -16.59
CA LEU A 19 6.53 29.56 -15.21
C LEU A 19 5.42 28.55 -14.90
N ASN A 20 4.48 28.35 -15.83
CA ASN A 20 3.43 27.36 -15.65
C ASN A 20 4.02 25.95 -15.56
N GLN A 21 4.92 25.61 -16.47
CA GLN A 21 5.54 24.30 -16.56
C GLN A 21 6.48 24.01 -15.38
N GLU A 22 7.46 24.88 -15.13
CA GLU A 22 8.55 24.62 -14.17
C GLU A 22 8.14 24.87 -12.72
N ILE A 23 7.09 25.68 -12.48
CA ILE A 23 6.63 26.02 -11.13
C ILE A 23 5.26 25.40 -10.86
N ARG A 24 4.21 25.88 -11.54
CA ARG A 24 2.83 25.49 -11.20
C ARG A 24 2.60 23.99 -11.36
N ASP A 25 2.95 23.45 -12.52
CA ASP A 25 2.70 22.04 -12.85
C ASP A 25 3.58 21.12 -11.99
N GLN A 26 4.80 21.53 -11.67
CA GLN A 26 5.68 20.80 -10.75
C GLN A 26 5.08 20.72 -9.35
N PHE A 27 4.63 21.84 -8.78
CA PHE A 27 3.96 21.85 -7.47
C PHE A 27 2.68 21.02 -7.49
N ASN A 28 1.86 21.15 -8.53
CA ASN A 28 0.65 20.33 -8.69
C ASN A 28 0.98 18.84 -8.77
N SER A 29 2.06 18.46 -9.45
CA SER A 29 2.45 17.04 -9.57
C SER A 29 3.00 16.45 -8.27
N PHE A 30 3.52 17.29 -7.37
CA PHE A 30 4.07 16.85 -6.09
C PHE A 30 3.00 16.81 -4.98
N LEU A 31 2.03 17.72 -5.04
CA LEU A 31 1.04 17.92 -3.99
C LEU A 31 -0.38 17.47 -4.37
N GLY A 32 -0.65 17.21 -5.65
CA GLY A 32 -2.03 17.11 -6.15
C GLY A 32 -2.54 15.70 -6.49
N GLY A 33 -1.66 14.73 -6.75
CA GLY A 33 -2.08 13.47 -7.37
C GLY A 33 -1.84 12.23 -6.52
N TRP A 34 -2.89 11.43 -6.31
CA TRP A 34 -2.74 10.01 -6.00
C TRP A 34 -2.27 9.28 -7.26
N THR A 35 -1.13 8.58 -7.17
CA THR A 35 -0.60 7.77 -8.27
C THR A 35 -1.06 6.32 -8.11
N PRO A 36 -1.72 5.71 -9.12
CA PRO A 36 -2.12 4.32 -9.06
C PRO A 36 -0.90 3.39 -9.12
N TYR A 37 -1.01 2.25 -8.46
CA TYR A 37 -0.07 1.14 -8.60
C TYR A 37 -0.80 -0.18 -8.33
N THR A 38 -0.24 -1.30 -8.78
CA THR A 38 -0.79 -2.63 -8.49
C THR A 38 0.15 -3.33 -7.51
N PRO A 39 -0.28 -3.58 -6.27
CA PRO A 39 0.50 -4.40 -5.33
C PRO A 39 0.64 -5.83 -5.87
N THR A 40 1.78 -6.45 -5.59
CA THR A 40 1.96 -7.89 -5.73
C THR A 40 1.42 -8.56 -4.47
N TRP A 41 0.50 -9.51 -4.63
CA TRP A 41 -0.02 -10.33 -3.54
C TRP A 41 0.73 -11.65 -3.47
N THR A 42 1.41 -11.89 -2.35
CA THR A 42 2.20 -13.11 -2.11
C THR A 42 1.79 -13.77 -0.81
N ALA A 43 2.23 -15.02 -0.62
CA ALA A 43 2.12 -15.69 0.66
C ALA A 43 3.39 -16.49 0.98
N THR A 44 3.57 -16.89 2.24
CA THR A 44 4.75 -17.68 2.67
C THR A 44 4.78 -19.10 2.10
N GLY A 45 3.63 -19.65 1.71
CA GLY A 45 3.50 -20.95 1.08
C GLY A 45 3.30 -20.81 -0.43
N THR A 46 2.05 -20.93 -0.89
CA THR A 46 1.70 -20.76 -2.30
C THR A 46 1.06 -19.40 -2.53
N ASN A 47 1.45 -18.70 -3.60
CA ASN A 47 0.96 -17.37 -3.88
C ASN A 47 -0.54 -17.38 -4.26
N PRO A 48 -1.34 -16.45 -3.72
CA PRO A 48 -2.71 -16.25 -4.14
C PRO A 48 -2.80 -15.71 -5.58
N ASN A 49 -3.95 -15.90 -6.23
CA ASN A 49 -4.27 -15.31 -7.52
C ASN A 49 -5.61 -14.57 -7.43
N ILE A 50 -5.61 -13.27 -7.77
CA ILE A 50 -6.81 -12.45 -7.63
C ILE A 50 -7.95 -12.87 -8.57
N GLY A 51 -7.66 -13.52 -9.70
CA GLY A 51 -8.68 -13.96 -10.65
C GLY A 51 -9.55 -12.80 -11.16
N ASN A 52 -10.87 -12.96 -11.08
CA ASN A 52 -11.86 -11.92 -11.41
C ASN A 52 -12.14 -10.91 -10.28
N GLY A 53 -11.36 -10.96 -9.19
CA GLY A 53 -11.40 -9.93 -8.14
C GLY A 53 -10.69 -8.64 -8.55
N THR A 54 -10.64 -7.69 -7.63
CA THR A 54 -9.91 -6.42 -7.80
C THR A 54 -8.73 -6.39 -6.85
N LEU A 55 -7.53 -6.17 -7.37
CA LEU A 55 -6.33 -5.85 -6.58
C LEU A 55 -5.74 -4.55 -7.12
N GLY A 56 -5.77 -3.51 -6.30
CA GLY A 56 -5.27 -2.20 -6.69
C GLY A 56 -4.78 -1.40 -5.51
N GLY A 57 -3.96 -0.42 -5.79
CA GLY A 57 -3.48 0.53 -4.80
C GLY A 57 -3.26 1.89 -5.42
N GLN A 58 -3.12 2.87 -4.54
CA GLN A 58 -2.70 4.21 -4.91
C GLN A 58 -1.85 4.78 -3.79
N TYR A 59 -0.93 5.66 -4.16
CA TYR A 59 -0.07 6.33 -3.19
C TYR A 59 0.04 7.82 -3.45
N MET A 60 0.38 8.56 -2.40
CA MET A 60 0.84 9.93 -2.47
C MET A 60 2.23 9.99 -1.82
N LYS A 61 3.23 10.43 -2.59
CA LYS A 61 4.62 10.49 -2.14
C LYS A 61 5.14 11.93 -2.15
N VAL A 62 5.54 12.41 -0.98
CA VAL A 62 6.05 13.76 -0.74
C VAL A 62 7.42 13.61 -0.07
N GLY A 63 8.50 13.85 -0.82
CA GLY A 63 9.86 13.57 -0.38
C GLY A 63 10.00 12.09 -0.03
N ARG A 64 10.45 11.76 1.19
CA ARG A 64 10.55 10.39 1.71
C ARG A 64 9.32 9.91 2.46
N MET A 65 8.26 10.72 2.56
CA MET A 65 7.00 10.30 3.16
C MET A 65 6.10 9.73 2.06
N CYS A 66 5.57 8.53 2.28
CA CYS A 66 4.63 7.89 1.35
C CYS A 66 3.37 7.48 2.11
N THR A 67 2.22 8.00 1.69
CA THR A 67 0.91 7.52 2.14
C THR A 67 0.36 6.58 1.08
N VAL A 68 -0.11 5.42 1.50
CA VAL A 68 -0.52 4.34 0.61
C VAL A 68 -1.90 3.82 0.99
N VAL A 69 -2.71 3.52 -0.02
CA VAL A 69 -3.99 2.82 0.10
C VAL A 69 -3.91 1.57 -0.78
N ILE A 70 -4.27 0.43 -0.21
CA ILE A 70 -4.39 -0.85 -0.91
C ILE A 70 -5.82 -1.34 -0.75
N TYR A 71 -6.38 -1.88 -1.83
CA TYR A 71 -7.69 -2.49 -1.82
C TYR A 71 -7.66 -3.84 -2.55
N VAL A 72 -8.21 -4.84 -1.89
CA VAL A 72 -8.44 -6.18 -2.43
C VAL A 72 -9.91 -6.51 -2.28
N LEU A 73 -10.57 -6.84 -3.38
CA LEU A 73 -11.92 -7.39 -3.42
C LEU A 73 -11.83 -8.79 -4.02
N PHE A 74 -12.22 -9.80 -3.25
CA PHE A 74 -12.16 -11.17 -3.74
C PHE A 74 -13.32 -11.45 -4.68
N GLY A 75 -12.99 -12.04 -5.84
CA GLY A 75 -13.94 -12.53 -6.81
C GLY A 75 -14.22 -14.01 -6.64
N SER A 76 -15.16 -14.53 -7.42
CA SER A 76 -15.54 -15.95 -7.39
C SER A 76 -14.46 -16.90 -7.92
N THR A 77 -13.47 -16.39 -8.66
CA THR A 77 -12.35 -17.17 -9.18
C THR A 77 -11.03 -16.83 -8.50
N THR A 78 -11.05 -16.06 -7.40
CA THR A 78 -9.86 -15.78 -6.59
C THR A 78 -9.37 -17.08 -5.95
N THR A 79 -8.07 -17.38 -6.07
CA THR A 79 -7.41 -18.42 -5.28
C THR A 79 -6.62 -17.77 -4.15
N TYR A 80 -6.68 -18.37 -2.96
CA TYR A 80 -6.20 -17.75 -1.72
C TYR A 80 -4.78 -18.16 -1.31
N GLY A 81 -4.15 -19.03 -2.11
CA GLY A 81 -2.81 -19.54 -1.81
C GLY A 81 -2.76 -20.31 -0.50
N SER A 82 -1.59 -20.29 0.14
CA SER A 82 -1.40 -20.86 1.48
C SER A 82 -0.35 -20.10 2.29
N GLY A 83 -0.59 -19.98 3.59
CA GLY A 83 0.29 -19.30 4.54
C GLY A 83 0.00 -17.79 4.66
N SER A 84 0.91 -17.07 5.31
CA SER A 84 0.70 -15.67 5.65
C SER A 84 0.72 -14.77 4.42
N TRP A 85 -0.35 -14.01 4.22
CA TRP A 85 -0.50 -13.07 3.11
C TRP A 85 0.32 -11.80 3.31
N ARG A 86 0.81 -11.28 2.18
CA ARG A 86 1.70 -10.13 2.09
C ARG A 86 1.39 -9.33 0.82
N LEU A 87 1.41 -8.01 0.91
CA LEU A 87 1.09 -7.11 -0.20
C LEU A 87 2.23 -6.11 -0.38
N SER A 88 2.76 -6.04 -1.60
CA SER A 88 3.93 -5.19 -1.86
C SER A 88 3.63 -3.70 -1.68
N LEU A 89 4.63 -2.97 -1.21
CA LEU A 89 4.63 -1.51 -1.14
C LEU A 89 5.00 -0.91 -2.51
N PRO A 90 4.55 0.33 -2.80
CA PRO A 90 4.92 1.02 -4.04
C PRO A 90 6.39 1.44 -4.07
N PHE A 91 7.01 1.63 -2.89
CA PHE A 91 8.43 1.92 -2.73
C PHE A 91 8.97 1.13 -1.56
N GLN A 92 10.27 0.84 -1.59
CA GLN A 92 10.95 0.24 -0.46
C GLN A 92 10.85 1.17 0.76
N ALA A 93 10.49 0.61 1.90
CA ALA A 93 10.49 1.29 3.19
C ALA A 93 11.92 1.70 3.57
N GLY A 94 12.03 2.79 4.32
CA GLY A 94 13.29 3.28 4.85
C GLY A 94 13.84 2.39 5.96
N SER A 95 14.92 2.86 6.57
CA SER A 95 15.48 2.23 7.76
C SER A 95 15.51 3.23 8.90
N ILE A 96 14.93 2.86 10.04
CA ILE A 96 15.00 3.63 11.28
C ILE A 96 15.81 2.81 12.31
N PRO A 97 16.87 3.37 12.91
CA PRO A 97 17.60 2.71 13.99
C PRO A 97 16.65 2.38 15.16
N SER A 98 16.61 1.10 15.55
CA SER A 98 15.80 0.61 16.68
C SER A 98 14.30 0.94 16.60
N GLY A 99 13.74 1.06 15.38
CA GLY A 99 12.32 1.37 15.17
C GLY A 99 11.75 0.78 13.88
N THR A 100 10.51 1.15 13.56
CA THR A 100 9.82 0.79 12.31
C THR A 100 9.62 2.03 11.44
N PRO A 101 9.86 1.95 10.11
CA PRO A 101 9.64 3.06 9.18
C PRO A 101 8.16 3.43 9.00
N GLY A 102 7.22 2.62 9.48
CA GLY A 102 5.80 2.91 9.44
C GLY A 102 4.92 1.69 9.73
N VAL A 103 3.61 1.94 9.82
CA VAL A 103 2.58 0.91 10.00
C VAL A 103 1.49 1.13 8.96
N LEU A 104 1.04 0.05 8.33
CA LEU A 104 -0.21 0.03 7.60
C LEU A 104 -1.30 -0.50 8.53
N ASN A 105 -2.42 0.20 8.61
CA ASN A 105 -3.63 -0.29 9.24
C ASN A 105 -4.42 -1.07 8.21
N TRP A 106 -4.92 -2.23 8.62
CA TRP A 106 -5.70 -3.10 7.75
C TRP A 106 -7.13 -3.19 8.24
N THR A 107 -8.07 -3.29 7.30
CA THR A 107 -9.47 -3.55 7.59
C THR A 107 -9.93 -4.70 6.73
N TYR A 108 -10.56 -5.69 7.35
CA TYR A 108 -11.13 -6.85 6.68
C TYR A 108 -12.64 -6.88 6.86
N ASN A 109 -13.38 -6.98 5.76
CA ASN A 109 -14.84 -6.95 5.74
C ASN A 109 -15.38 -8.21 5.04
N THR A 110 -16.36 -8.84 5.66
CA THR A 110 -17.11 -9.98 5.12
C THR A 110 -18.43 -9.48 4.51
N THR A 111 -18.54 -9.49 3.18
CA THR A 111 -19.78 -9.22 2.41
C THR A 111 -20.67 -8.09 2.96
N ALA A 112 -20.10 -6.88 3.07
CA ALA A 112 -20.84 -5.62 3.19
C ALA A 112 -21.67 -5.37 4.48
N ALA A 113 -21.44 -6.11 5.57
CA ALA A 113 -21.94 -5.72 6.89
C ALA A 113 -20.95 -4.76 7.61
N SER A 114 -21.42 -4.08 8.66
CA SER A 114 -20.59 -3.30 9.62
C SER A 114 -19.61 -4.16 10.44
N ASN A 115 -19.34 -5.39 10.01
CA ASN A 115 -18.43 -6.33 10.67
C ASN A 115 -17.04 -6.16 10.07
N PHE A 116 -16.31 -5.15 10.57
CA PHE A 116 -14.93 -4.92 10.21
C PHE A 116 -14.01 -5.49 11.30
N MET A 117 -13.01 -6.27 10.89
CA MET A 117 -11.84 -6.54 11.73
C MET A 117 -10.77 -5.50 11.40
N MET A 118 -10.12 -4.96 12.43
CA MET A 118 -9.01 -4.04 12.26
C MET A 118 -7.71 -4.75 12.59
N GLY A 119 -6.77 -4.65 11.67
CA GLY A 119 -5.45 -5.25 11.73
C GLY A 119 -4.35 -4.21 11.56
N ALA A 120 -3.10 -4.66 11.60
CA ALA A 120 -1.93 -3.84 11.45
C ALA A 120 -0.81 -4.63 10.75
N GLU A 121 0.05 -3.90 10.05
CA GLU A 121 1.26 -4.40 9.44
C GLU A 121 2.39 -3.43 9.77
N PRO A 122 3.13 -3.70 10.87
CA PRO A 122 4.36 -3.00 11.15
C PRO A 122 5.40 -3.32 10.08
N LEU A 123 5.93 -2.29 9.43
CA LEU A 123 6.93 -2.46 8.40
C LEU A 123 8.31 -2.71 9.02
N SER A 124 9.08 -3.60 8.43
CA SER A 124 10.48 -3.79 8.77
C SER A 124 11.36 -2.83 7.97
N ASN A 125 12.57 -2.59 8.48
CA ASN A 125 13.56 -1.76 7.81
C ASN A 125 13.88 -2.34 6.42
N SER A 126 13.90 -1.47 5.41
CA SER A 126 14.23 -1.85 4.02
C SER A 126 13.23 -2.80 3.35
N SER A 127 12.01 -2.94 3.86
CA SER A 127 11.00 -3.80 3.27
C SER A 127 10.41 -3.29 1.96
N THR A 128 9.97 -4.21 1.10
CA THR A 128 9.16 -3.94 -0.08
C THR A 128 7.69 -4.36 0.08
N GLY A 129 7.21 -4.55 1.31
CA GLY A 129 5.88 -5.13 1.62
C GLY A 129 5.91 -6.65 1.68
N ASN A 130 6.93 -7.20 2.37
CA ASN A 130 7.12 -8.64 2.57
C ASN A 130 6.73 -9.06 3.99
N GLU A 131 5.99 -8.23 4.71
CA GLU A 131 5.53 -8.47 6.07
C GLU A 131 4.20 -9.17 6.12
N ASN A 132 3.97 -9.85 7.24
CA ASN A 132 2.67 -10.43 7.52
C ASN A 132 1.69 -9.33 7.91
N ILE A 133 0.50 -9.40 7.34
CA ILE A 133 -0.66 -8.65 7.80
C ILE A 133 -1.18 -9.31 9.07
N TRP A 134 -1.25 -8.59 10.19
CA TRP A 134 -1.74 -9.12 11.45
C TRP A 134 -3.19 -8.75 11.68
N MET A 135 -4.00 -9.73 12.05
CA MET A 135 -5.41 -9.57 12.39
C MET A 135 -5.65 -10.11 13.81
N PRO A 136 -6.66 -9.61 14.54
CA PRO A 136 -7.03 -10.15 15.84
C PRO A 136 -7.31 -11.65 15.78
N SER A 137 -6.78 -12.39 16.76
CA SER A 137 -7.03 -13.81 16.91
C SER A 137 -8.50 -14.08 17.24
N GLN A 138 -9.07 -15.11 16.63
CA GLN A 138 -10.44 -15.56 16.91
C GLN A 138 -10.52 -16.61 18.02
N THR A 139 -9.38 -17.17 18.39
CA THR A 139 -9.29 -18.27 19.36
C THR A 139 -8.74 -17.82 20.71
N LEU A 140 -7.95 -16.75 20.74
CA LEU A 140 -7.31 -16.24 21.94
C LEU A 140 -7.47 -14.72 22.03
N ILE A 141 -8.19 -14.26 23.05
CA ILE A 141 -8.45 -12.83 23.27
C ILE A 141 -7.14 -12.11 23.62
N GLY A 142 -6.89 -10.99 22.94
CA GLY A 142 -5.68 -10.18 23.15
C GLY A 142 -4.52 -10.53 22.22
N ASP A 143 -4.61 -11.66 21.51
CA ASP A 143 -3.58 -12.11 20.58
C ASP A 143 -3.85 -11.72 19.13
N TRP A 144 -2.80 -11.75 18.33
CA TRP A 144 -2.81 -11.40 16.92
C TRP A 144 -2.24 -12.55 16.09
N ASN A 145 -2.94 -12.92 15.02
CA ASN A 145 -2.51 -13.94 14.08
C ASN A 145 -2.23 -13.33 12.71
N ALA A 146 -1.28 -13.91 11.99
CA ALA A 146 -1.09 -13.55 10.60
C ALA A 146 -2.37 -13.87 9.80
N MET A 147 -2.72 -13.00 8.87
CA MET A 147 -3.79 -13.24 7.92
C MET A 147 -3.34 -14.30 6.91
N THR A 148 -4.18 -15.31 6.71
CA THR A 148 -3.92 -16.47 5.85
C THR A 148 -5.18 -16.81 5.04
N GLU A 149 -5.14 -17.89 4.29
CA GLU A 149 -6.30 -18.47 3.59
C GLU A 149 -7.43 -18.99 4.51
N SER A 150 -7.19 -19.04 5.81
CA SER A 150 -8.15 -19.57 6.80
C SER A 150 -8.31 -18.69 8.04
N SER A 151 -7.42 -17.71 8.23
CA SER A 151 -7.42 -16.79 9.36
C SER A 151 -7.44 -15.34 8.86
N PRO A 152 -8.25 -14.42 9.44
CA PRO A 152 -9.12 -14.67 10.58
C PRO A 152 -10.36 -15.50 10.21
N PHE A 153 -10.85 -15.41 8.97
CA PHE A 153 -11.92 -16.25 8.45
C PHE A 153 -11.56 -16.77 7.07
N THR A 154 -12.09 -17.92 6.67
CA THR A 154 -11.99 -18.41 5.29
C THR A 154 -12.55 -17.35 4.32
N PRO A 155 -11.72 -16.84 3.39
CA PRO A 155 -12.14 -15.84 2.42
C PRO A 155 -13.22 -16.35 1.46
N ALA A 156 -14.08 -15.46 1.00
CA ALA A 156 -15.11 -15.75 0.01
C ALA A 156 -15.27 -14.58 -0.99
N ALA A 157 -15.96 -14.84 -2.09
CA ALA A 157 -16.30 -13.81 -3.07
C ALA A 157 -17.12 -12.68 -2.43
N GLY A 158 -16.76 -11.43 -2.73
CA GLY A 158 -17.39 -10.24 -2.15
C GLY A 158 -16.80 -9.80 -0.80
N TYR A 159 -15.85 -10.56 -0.22
CA TYR A 159 -15.09 -10.08 0.93
C TYR A 159 -14.00 -9.13 0.46
N SER A 160 -13.61 -8.20 1.34
CA SER A 160 -12.61 -7.19 1.00
C SER A 160 -11.59 -6.95 2.10
N LEU A 161 -10.38 -6.65 1.67
CA LEU A 161 -9.26 -6.25 2.50
C LEU A 161 -8.79 -4.87 2.06
N ARG A 162 -8.65 -3.94 2.99
CA ARG A 162 -8.14 -2.59 2.72
C ARG A 162 -6.98 -2.26 3.66
N GLY A 163 -5.85 -1.91 3.08
CA GLY A 163 -4.68 -1.40 3.78
C GLY A 163 -4.58 0.12 3.61
N TYR A 164 -4.22 0.83 4.68
CA TYR A 164 -3.93 2.25 4.63
C TYR A 164 -2.86 2.63 5.65
N GLY A 165 -1.86 3.40 5.24
CA GLY A 165 -0.86 3.90 6.17
C GLY A 165 0.07 4.92 5.55
N THR A 166 0.90 5.51 6.40
CA THR A 166 2.02 6.36 6.01
C THR A 166 3.31 5.75 6.51
N TYR A 167 4.34 5.75 5.67
CA TYR A 167 5.66 5.23 6.01
C TYR A 167 6.76 6.10 5.39
N GLN A 168 7.95 6.00 5.97
CA GLN A 168 9.17 6.56 5.40
C GLN A 168 9.71 5.61 4.32
N THR A 169 10.08 6.13 3.16
CA THR A 169 10.69 5.38 2.05
C THR A 169 12.23 5.44 2.09
N ALA A 170 12.88 4.47 1.44
CA ALA A 170 14.33 4.40 1.28
C ALA A 170 14.87 5.60 0.48
N THR A 171 14.16 5.98 -0.58
CA THR A 171 14.43 7.15 -1.44
C THR A 171 13.23 8.06 -1.56
#